data_AF-A0A823WZL3-F1
#
_entry.id   AF-A0A823WZL3-F1
#
_cell.length_a   1.000
_cell.length_b   1.000
_cell.length_c   1.000
_cell.angle_alpha   90.00
_cell.angle_beta   90.00
_cell.angle_gamma   90.00
#
_symmetry.space_group_name_H-M   'P 1'
#
loop_
_entity.id
_entity.type
_entity.pdbx_description
1 polymer ?
#
loop_
_entity_poly.entity_id
_entity_poly.type
_entity_poly.pdbx_seq_one_letter_code
_entity_poly.pdbx_strand_id
1 'polypeptide(L)'
;MGFRINTNIGALNAHANSVVNANALDKSLSRLSSGLRINSAADDASGMAIADSLRSQASTLGQAINNGNDAIGILQTADKAMDEQLKILDTIKTKATQAAQDGQSLKTRTMLQADINRLMEELDNIANTTSFNGKQLLSGSFVNQEFQIGASSNQTIKASIGATQSSKIGVTRFETGSQISDSGVAQITIKNYNGIEDFSFQSVVISTSVGTGLGALAEEINKYADKTGVRASFNVQTVGAMAITKGNTADDFTINGVRIGKIEFET
;
A
#
# COMPACT_ATOMS: atom_id res chain seq x y z
N MET A 1 4.71 98.45 -0.86
CA MET A 1 4.82 97.54 -2.01
C MET A 1 6.20 97.70 -2.63
N GLY A 2 7.18 96.93 -2.17
CA GLY A 2 8.57 97.06 -2.62
C GLY A 2 8.82 96.24 -3.88
N PHE A 3 8.88 96.90 -5.03
CA PHE A 3 9.42 96.31 -6.26
C PHE A 3 10.95 96.24 -6.16
N ARG A 4 11.46 95.17 -5.54
CA ARG A 4 12.88 94.81 -5.57
C ARG A 4 13.17 94.08 -6.88
N ILE A 5 14.01 94.67 -7.74
CA ILE A 5 14.32 94.15 -9.09
C ILE A 5 15.29 92.96 -9.03
N ASN A 6 16.19 92.94 -8.04
CA ASN A 6 17.26 91.94 -7.94
C ASN A 6 16.78 90.57 -7.40
N THR A 7 15.58 90.50 -6.81
CA THR A 7 14.99 89.26 -6.27
C THR A 7 13.54 89.17 -6.72
N ASN A 8 13.32 88.53 -7.86
CA ASN A 8 12.00 88.37 -8.46
C ASN A 8 11.25 87.19 -7.81
N ILE A 9 10.40 87.50 -6.83
CA ILE A 9 9.58 86.52 -6.11
C ILE A 9 8.61 85.78 -7.05
N GLY A 10 8.09 86.45 -8.09
CA GLY A 10 7.20 85.82 -9.08
C GLY A 10 7.91 84.74 -9.89
N ALA A 11 9.14 85.00 -10.32
CA ALA A 11 9.97 84.02 -11.03
C ALA A 11 10.39 82.84 -10.13
N LEU A 12 10.74 83.10 -8.86
CA LEU A 12 11.07 82.03 -7.90
C LEU A 12 9.86 81.13 -7.61
N ASN A 13 8.67 81.71 -7.47
CA ASN A 13 7.43 80.94 -7.25
C ASN A 13 7.06 80.10 -8.49
N ALA A 14 7.14 80.70 -9.69
CA ALA A 14 6.93 79.96 -10.95
C ALA A 14 7.93 78.80 -11.12
N HIS A 15 9.21 79.02 -10.77
CA HIS A 15 10.22 77.96 -10.82
C HIS A 15 9.95 76.85 -9.80
N ALA A 16 9.60 77.19 -8.56
CA ALA A 16 9.25 76.20 -7.54
C ALA A 16 8.08 75.31 -7.97
N ASN A 17 7.00 75.90 -8.52
CA ASN A 17 5.85 75.14 -9.04
C ASN A 17 6.23 74.28 -10.26
N SER A 18 7.08 74.79 -11.15
CA SER A 18 7.58 74.04 -12.31
C SER A 18 8.39 72.81 -11.89
N VAL A 19 9.25 72.93 -10.87
CA VAL A 19 10.04 71.81 -10.32
C VAL A 19 9.13 70.75 -9.70
N VAL A 20 8.10 71.16 -8.95
CA VAL A 20 7.11 70.21 -8.39
C VAL A 20 6.38 69.45 -9.50
N ASN A 21 5.99 70.12 -10.58
CA ASN A 21 5.32 69.47 -11.72
C ASN A 21 6.25 68.54 -12.51
N ALA A 22 7.51 68.93 -12.72
CA ALA A 22 8.52 68.08 -13.36
C ALA A 22 8.75 66.78 -12.57
N ASN A 23 8.88 66.87 -11.24
CA ASN A 23 9.02 65.68 -10.39
C ASN A 23 7.80 64.74 -10.45
N ALA A 24 6.58 65.29 -10.54
CA ALA A 24 5.36 64.52 -10.68
C ALA A 24 5.25 63.84 -12.05
N LEU A 25 5.68 64.52 -13.12
CA LEU A 25 5.77 63.97 -14.47
C LEU A 25 6.79 62.83 -14.54
N ASP A 26 7.98 62.99 -13.94
CA ASP A 26 9.01 61.95 -13.89
C ASP A 26 8.55 60.70 -13.14
N LYS A 27 7.84 60.88 -12.01
CA LYS A 27 7.20 59.75 -11.30
C LYS A 27 6.17 59.04 -12.17
N SER A 28 5.36 59.78 -12.92
CA SER A 28 4.34 59.21 -13.80
C SER A 28 4.96 58.45 -14.98
N LEU A 29 6.03 58.98 -15.58
CA LEU A 29 6.82 58.31 -16.61
C LEU A 29 7.50 57.04 -16.09
N SER A 30 8.06 57.08 -14.88
CA SER A 30 8.65 55.90 -14.23
C SER A 30 7.61 54.79 -14.03
N ARG A 31 6.42 55.13 -13.53
CA ARG A 31 5.31 54.19 -13.36
C ARG A 31 4.83 53.63 -14.70
N LEU A 32 4.66 54.47 -15.71
CA LEU A 32 4.28 54.06 -17.05
C LEU A 32 5.30 53.09 -17.67
N SER A 33 6.60 53.38 -17.53
CA SER A 33 7.66 52.53 -18.05
C SER A 33 7.75 51.19 -17.34
N SER A 34 7.51 51.15 -16.02
CA SER A 34 7.56 49.92 -15.23
C SER A 34 6.28 49.08 -15.31
N GLY A 35 5.15 49.70 -15.65
CA GLY A 35 3.81 49.11 -15.51
C GLY A 35 3.36 48.90 -14.06
N LEU A 36 4.14 49.30 -13.05
CA LEU A 36 3.84 49.11 -11.63
C LEU A 36 3.38 50.42 -11.00
N ARG A 37 2.36 50.32 -10.13
CA ARG A 37 1.83 51.49 -9.38
C ARG A 37 2.78 51.95 -8.27
N ILE A 38 3.52 51.01 -7.65
CA ILE A 38 4.45 51.25 -6.55
C ILE A 38 5.85 50.85 -7.03
N ASN A 39 6.70 51.84 -7.32
CA ASN A 39 8.08 51.61 -7.79
C ASN A 39 9.13 51.69 -6.68
N SER A 40 8.80 52.36 -5.57
CA SER A 40 9.68 52.49 -4.42
C SER A 40 8.88 52.50 -3.12
N ALA A 41 9.51 52.08 -2.01
CA ALA A 41 8.90 52.10 -0.69
C ALA A 41 8.55 53.52 -0.20
N ALA A 42 9.10 54.56 -0.85
CA ALA A 42 8.77 55.95 -0.57
C ALA A 42 7.39 56.37 -1.11
N ASP A 43 6.83 55.63 -2.08
CA ASP A 43 5.51 55.93 -2.63
C ASP A 43 4.38 55.32 -1.78
N ASP A 44 4.57 54.11 -1.23
CA ASP A 44 3.66 53.46 -0.27
C ASP A 44 4.39 52.32 0.47
N ALA A 45 4.89 52.59 1.68
CA ALA A 45 5.64 51.62 2.47
C ALA A 45 4.81 50.39 2.86
N SER A 46 3.53 50.59 3.19
CA SER A 46 2.62 49.52 3.60
C SER A 46 2.19 48.64 2.42
N GLY A 47 1.87 49.28 1.28
CA GLY A 47 1.55 48.59 0.04
C GLY A 47 2.73 47.80 -0.51
N MET A 48 3.95 48.34 -0.39
CA MET A 48 5.16 47.61 -0.80
C MET A 48 5.43 46.40 0.11
N ALA A 49 5.26 46.52 1.43
CA ALA A 49 5.43 45.40 2.35
C ALA A 49 4.43 44.26 2.09
N ILE A 50 3.16 44.58 1.80
CA ILE A 50 2.14 43.59 1.43
C ILE A 50 2.47 42.96 0.07
N ALA A 51 2.87 43.77 -0.92
CA ALA A 51 3.24 43.28 -2.24
C ALA A 51 4.44 42.33 -2.20
N ASP A 52 5.46 42.64 -1.40
CA ASP A 52 6.63 41.77 -1.22
C ASP A 52 6.26 40.46 -0.49
N SER A 53 5.38 40.53 0.51
CA SER A 53 4.86 39.33 1.18
C SER A 53 4.09 38.43 0.21
N LEU A 54 3.18 38.98 -0.59
CA LEU A 54 2.43 38.24 -1.60
C LEU A 54 3.35 37.70 -2.71
N ARG A 55 4.36 38.47 -3.12
CA ARG A 55 5.36 38.02 -4.11
C ARG A 55 6.15 36.83 -3.57
N SER A 56 6.59 36.89 -2.32
CA SER A 56 7.27 35.75 -1.66
C SER A 56 6.35 34.53 -1.60
N GLN A 57 5.09 34.70 -1.18
CA GLN A 57 4.12 33.60 -1.17
C GLN A 57 3.89 33.00 -2.56
N ALA A 58 3.75 33.84 -3.58
CA ALA A 58 3.56 33.38 -4.96
C ALA A 58 4.77 32.58 -5.47
N SER A 59 6.00 33.04 -5.20
CA SER A 59 7.21 32.29 -5.54
C SER A 59 7.31 30.96 -4.79
N THR A 60 6.99 30.95 -3.49
CA THR A 60 7.00 29.72 -2.69
C THR A 60 5.93 28.73 -3.17
N LEU A 61 4.73 29.20 -3.49
CA LEU A 61 3.67 28.35 -4.06
C LEU A 61 4.06 27.81 -5.44
N GLY A 62 4.77 28.59 -6.26
CA GLY A 62 5.32 28.13 -7.53
C GLY A 62 6.27 26.93 -7.35
N GLN A 63 7.18 27.00 -6.36
CA GLN A 63 8.04 25.87 -6.03
C GLN A 63 7.27 24.71 -5.40
N ALA A 64 6.27 24.98 -4.57
CA ALA A 64 5.41 23.95 -3.99
C ALA A 64 4.65 23.14 -5.05
N ILE A 65 4.19 23.77 -6.13
CA ILE A 65 3.58 23.09 -7.27
C ILE A 65 4.58 22.14 -7.93
N ASN A 66 5.83 22.58 -8.14
CA ASN A 66 6.88 21.72 -8.68
C ASN A 66 7.18 20.53 -7.76
N ASN A 67 7.31 20.76 -6.45
CA ASN A 67 7.49 19.69 -5.46
C ASN A 67 6.33 18.69 -5.47
N GLY A 68 5.10 19.17 -5.66
CA GLY A 68 3.91 18.32 -5.81
C GLY A 68 3.97 17.47 -7.08
N ASN A 69 4.40 18.04 -8.20
CA ASN A 69 4.60 17.30 -9.46
C ASN A 69 5.69 16.23 -9.32
N ASP A 70 6.78 16.53 -8.60
CA ASP A 70 7.83 15.56 -8.30
C ASP A 70 7.28 14.39 -7.44
N ALA A 71 6.48 14.72 -6.42
CA ALA A 71 5.83 13.70 -5.59
C ALA A 71 4.90 12.79 -6.42
N ILE A 72 4.14 13.38 -7.35
CA ILE A 72 3.30 12.63 -8.29
C ILE A 72 4.16 11.70 -9.16
N GLY A 73 5.25 12.20 -9.73
CA GLY A 73 6.15 11.39 -10.56
C GLY A 73 6.78 10.22 -9.81
N ILE A 74 7.19 10.43 -8.55
CA ILE A 74 7.72 9.39 -7.67
C ILE A 74 6.67 8.31 -7.42
N LEU A 75 5.46 8.71 -7.02
CA LEU A 75 4.38 7.77 -6.69
C LEU A 75 3.91 6.99 -7.92
N GLN A 76 3.81 7.64 -9.08
CA GLN A 76 3.47 6.96 -10.33
C GLN A 76 4.54 5.95 -10.75
N THR A 77 5.82 6.28 -10.58
CA THR A 77 6.92 5.35 -10.88
C THR A 77 6.83 4.11 -9.98
N ALA A 78 6.59 4.30 -8.68
CA ALA A 78 6.39 3.20 -7.75
C ALA A 78 5.16 2.35 -8.10
N ASP A 79 4.02 2.98 -8.39
CA ASP A 79 2.76 2.30 -8.72
C ASP A 79 2.89 1.46 -10.01
N LYS A 80 3.51 2.01 -11.06
CA LYS A 80 3.75 1.27 -12.30
C LYS A 80 4.76 0.13 -12.15
N ALA A 81 5.74 0.26 -11.26
CA ALA A 81 6.64 -0.85 -10.93
C ALA A 81 5.90 -1.95 -10.14
N MET A 82 5.00 -1.60 -9.22
CA MET A 82 4.17 -2.57 -8.51
C MET A 82 3.19 -3.32 -9.42
N ASP A 83 2.68 -2.68 -10.47
CA ASP A 83 1.82 -3.34 -11.48
C ASP A 83 2.53 -4.56 -12.12
N GLU A 84 3.84 -4.47 -12.35
CA GLU A 84 4.60 -5.60 -12.87
C GLU A 84 4.79 -6.72 -11.83
N GLN A 85 5.00 -6.35 -10.55
CA GLN A 85 5.02 -7.33 -9.46
C GLN A 85 3.68 -8.07 -9.34
N LEU A 86 2.55 -7.39 -9.55
CA LEU A 86 1.22 -8.02 -9.53
C LEU A 86 1.05 -9.05 -10.66
N LYS A 87 1.51 -8.75 -11.89
CA LYS A 87 1.48 -9.70 -13.01
C LYS A 87 2.36 -10.91 -12.77
N ILE A 88 3.54 -10.70 -12.16
CA ILE A 88 4.44 -11.78 -11.76
C ILE A 88 3.73 -12.69 -10.73
N LEU A 89 3.11 -12.12 -9.70
CA LEU A 89 2.38 -12.88 -8.68
C LEU A 89 1.20 -13.67 -9.27
N ASP A 90 0.45 -13.10 -10.22
CA ASP A 90 -0.63 -13.81 -10.91
C ASP A 90 -0.10 -14.99 -11.75
N THR A 91 1.06 -14.80 -12.39
CA THR A 91 1.76 -15.88 -13.11
C THR A 91 2.23 -16.98 -12.16
N ILE A 92 2.80 -16.62 -11.00
CA ILE A 92 3.19 -17.58 -9.96
C ILE A 92 1.97 -18.39 -9.48
N LYS A 93 0.85 -17.73 -9.21
CA LYS A 93 -0.40 -18.38 -8.81
C LYS A 93 -0.91 -19.34 -9.88
N THR A 94 -0.83 -18.96 -11.15
CA THR A 94 -1.21 -19.81 -12.29
C THR A 94 -0.33 -21.05 -12.37
N LYS A 95 1.01 -20.89 -12.26
CA LYS A 95 1.97 -22.01 -12.23
C LYS A 95 1.77 -22.92 -11.02
N ALA A 96 1.49 -22.36 -9.84
CA ALA A 96 1.19 -23.13 -8.64
C ALA A 96 -0.10 -23.97 -8.81
N THR A 97 -1.12 -23.40 -9.43
CA THR A 97 -2.37 -24.10 -9.76
C THR A 97 -2.12 -25.21 -10.79
N GLN A 98 -1.29 -24.96 -11.80
CA GLN A 98 -0.87 -25.98 -12.77
C GLN A 98 -0.10 -27.14 -12.11
N ALA A 99 0.80 -26.83 -11.15
CA ALA A 99 1.56 -27.83 -10.42
C ALA A 99 0.70 -28.69 -9.49
N ALA A 100 -0.42 -28.16 -9.01
CA ALA A 100 -1.37 -28.84 -8.12
C ALA A 100 -2.15 -29.96 -8.81
N GLN A 101 -2.15 -30.04 -10.15
CA GLN A 101 -2.78 -31.15 -10.87
C GLN A 101 -1.94 -32.44 -10.73
N ASP A 102 -2.62 -33.58 -10.53
CA ASP A 102 -1.95 -34.87 -10.30
C ASP A 102 -1.42 -35.54 -11.59
N GLY A 103 -1.82 -35.05 -12.76
CA GLY A 103 -1.25 -35.46 -14.05
C GLY A 103 0.20 -35.01 -14.27
N GLN A 104 0.76 -34.22 -13.34
CA GLN A 104 2.15 -33.77 -13.39
C GLN A 104 3.07 -34.72 -12.63
N SER A 105 4.14 -35.16 -13.29
CA SER A 105 5.22 -35.92 -12.65
C SER A 105 6.02 -35.04 -11.67
N LEU A 106 6.80 -35.66 -10.78
CA LEU A 106 7.73 -34.93 -9.91
C LEU A 106 8.73 -34.09 -10.71
N LYS A 107 9.23 -34.61 -11.85
CA LYS A 107 10.15 -33.89 -12.73
C LYS A 107 9.54 -32.60 -13.30
N THR A 108 8.27 -32.63 -13.71
CA THR A 108 7.60 -31.44 -14.24
C THR A 108 7.26 -30.44 -13.13
N ARG A 109 6.91 -30.91 -11.93
CA ARG A 109 6.77 -30.04 -10.74
C ARG A 109 8.09 -29.33 -10.40
N THR A 110 9.24 -30.00 -10.48
CA THR A 110 10.55 -29.37 -10.28
C THR A 110 10.84 -28.28 -11.33
N MET A 111 10.45 -28.48 -12.59
CA MET A 111 10.60 -27.46 -13.64
C MET A 111 9.71 -26.23 -13.37
N LEU A 112 8.45 -26.45 -12.96
CA LEU A 112 7.56 -25.34 -12.57
C LEU A 112 8.11 -24.57 -11.37
N GLN A 113 8.69 -25.26 -10.38
CA GLN A 113 9.33 -24.59 -9.24
C GLN A 113 10.54 -23.75 -9.67
N ALA A 114 11.36 -24.23 -10.61
CA ALA A 114 12.49 -23.48 -11.13
C ALA A 114 12.05 -22.18 -11.83
N ASP A 115 10.94 -22.21 -12.57
CA ASP A 115 10.35 -21.01 -13.15
C ASP A 115 9.82 -20.05 -12.08
N ILE A 116 9.13 -20.56 -11.06
CA ILE A 116 8.62 -19.75 -9.94
C ILE A 116 9.80 -19.07 -9.21
N ASN A 117 10.91 -19.77 -9.00
CA ASN A 117 12.10 -19.19 -8.38
C ASN A 117 12.65 -18.00 -9.19
N ARG A 118 12.74 -18.12 -10.52
CA ARG A 118 13.16 -17.00 -11.38
C ARG A 118 12.18 -15.82 -11.35
N LEU A 119 10.89 -16.11 -11.31
CA LEU A 119 9.86 -15.07 -11.18
C LEU A 119 9.97 -14.34 -9.83
N MET A 120 10.26 -15.06 -8.75
CA MET A 120 10.53 -14.44 -7.44
C MET A 120 11.81 -13.60 -7.44
N GLU A 121 12.88 -14.08 -8.08
CA GLU A 121 14.11 -13.29 -8.27
C GLU A 121 13.85 -11.98 -9.03
N GLU A 122 13.02 -12.02 -10.07
CA GLU A 122 12.64 -10.83 -10.83
C GLU A 122 11.76 -9.88 -10.01
N LEU A 123 10.83 -10.42 -9.21
CA LEU A 123 10.03 -9.61 -8.28
C LEU A 123 10.93 -8.84 -7.30
N ASP A 124 11.93 -9.51 -6.73
CA ASP A 124 12.92 -8.90 -5.85
C ASP A 124 13.84 -7.92 -6.58
N ASN A 125 14.17 -8.19 -7.85
CA ASN A 125 14.91 -7.27 -8.69
C ASN A 125 14.14 -5.96 -8.84
N ILE A 126 12.86 -6.01 -9.21
CA ILE A 126 11.99 -4.83 -9.32
C ILE A 126 11.93 -4.07 -7.98
N ALA A 127 11.77 -4.79 -6.87
CA ALA A 127 11.69 -4.16 -5.54
C ALA A 127 12.98 -3.41 -5.16
N ASN A 128 14.15 -3.94 -5.56
CA ASN A 128 15.46 -3.41 -5.17
C ASN A 128 16.08 -2.46 -6.20
N THR A 129 15.59 -2.42 -7.44
CA THR A 129 16.09 -1.54 -8.50
C THR A 129 15.21 -0.30 -8.74
N THR A 130 13.93 -0.37 -8.40
CA THR A 130 13.00 0.76 -8.56
C THR A 130 13.39 1.90 -7.65
N SER A 131 14.01 2.92 -8.24
CA SER A 131 14.52 4.09 -7.54
C SER A 131 14.21 5.38 -8.29
N PHE A 132 14.06 6.46 -7.53
CA PHE A 132 13.95 7.81 -8.07
C PHE A 132 15.07 8.66 -7.50
N ASN A 133 15.93 9.20 -8.37
CA ASN A 133 17.08 10.01 -7.98
C ASN A 133 17.95 9.36 -6.86
N GLY A 134 18.19 8.05 -6.98
CA GLY A 134 18.97 7.26 -6.00
C GLY A 134 18.21 6.86 -4.72
N LYS A 135 16.95 7.27 -4.54
CA LYS A 135 16.10 6.80 -3.44
C LYS A 135 15.32 5.57 -3.89
N GLN A 136 15.55 4.45 -3.20
CA GLN A 136 14.81 3.21 -3.41
C GLN A 136 13.36 3.37 -2.93
N LEU A 137 12.40 3.04 -3.77
CA LEU A 137 10.98 3.28 -3.50
C LEU A 137 10.29 2.05 -2.89
N LEU A 138 10.60 0.86 -3.38
CA LEU A 138 9.87 -0.39 -3.08
C LEU A 138 10.55 -1.29 -2.03
N SER A 139 11.75 -0.94 -1.59
CA SER A 139 12.53 -1.72 -0.62
C SER A 139 12.06 -1.57 0.84
N GLY A 140 11.10 -0.67 1.09
CA GLY A 140 10.61 -0.33 2.43
C GLY A 140 11.45 0.72 3.17
N SER A 141 12.48 1.28 2.53
CA SER A 141 13.23 2.43 3.06
C SER A 141 12.51 3.76 2.86
N PHE A 142 11.50 3.81 1.98
CA PHE A 142 10.73 5.01 1.64
C PHE A 142 9.60 5.23 2.66
N VAL A 143 9.96 5.53 3.91
CA VAL A 143 9.00 5.74 5.01
C VAL A 143 9.08 7.18 5.49
N ASN A 144 7.93 7.79 5.78
CA ASN A 144 7.80 9.16 6.30
C ASN A 144 8.54 10.22 5.46
N GLN A 145 8.50 10.07 4.13
CA GLN A 145 9.10 11.07 3.24
C GLN A 145 8.17 12.29 3.14
N GLU A 146 8.72 13.48 3.34
CA GLU A 146 7.96 14.74 3.40
C GLU A 146 8.14 15.57 2.14
N PHE A 147 7.02 16.01 1.57
CA PHE A 147 6.98 16.92 0.43
C PHE A 147 6.36 18.25 0.86
N GLN A 148 7.15 19.33 0.86
CA GLN A 148 6.68 20.68 1.17
C GLN A 148 5.84 21.23 0.01
N ILE A 149 4.56 21.45 0.26
CA ILE A 149 3.56 21.85 -0.75
C ILE A 149 2.83 23.16 -0.40
N GLY A 150 3.25 23.85 0.67
CA GLY A 150 2.62 25.10 1.08
C GLY A 150 3.59 26.27 1.19
N ALA A 151 3.02 27.47 1.32
CA ALA A 151 3.75 28.73 1.44
C ALA A 151 4.40 28.93 2.81
N SER A 152 3.84 28.31 3.86
CA SER A 152 4.34 28.38 5.24
C SER A 152 5.10 27.12 5.62
N SER A 153 5.94 27.21 6.65
CA SER A 153 6.71 26.05 7.15
C SER A 153 5.79 24.90 7.58
N ASN A 154 6.27 23.66 7.38
CA ASN A 154 5.62 22.43 7.79
C ASN A 154 4.25 22.14 7.13
N GLN A 155 3.96 22.78 5.99
CA GLN A 155 2.82 22.43 5.15
C GLN A 155 3.26 21.32 4.18
N THR A 156 3.33 20.10 4.70
CA THR A 156 3.88 18.93 3.98
C THR A 156 2.86 17.81 3.79
N ILE A 157 3.07 17.00 2.75
CA ILE A 157 2.46 15.68 2.59
C ILE A 157 3.50 14.63 2.96
N LYS A 158 3.07 13.63 3.74
CA LYS A 158 3.88 12.46 4.06
C LYS A 158 3.51 11.30 3.16
N ALA A 159 4.51 10.73 2.49
CA ALA A 159 4.37 9.49 1.74
C ALA A 159 5.19 8.38 2.42
N SER A 160 4.56 7.22 2.56
CA SER A 160 5.23 6.00 3.00
C SER A 160 4.87 4.87 2.06
N ILE A 161 5.87 4.22 1.48
CA ILE A 161 5.72 3.04 0.64
C ILE A 161 6.26 1.86 1.43
N GLY A 162 5.41 0.85 1.63
CA GLY A 162 5.79 -0.38 2.34
C GLY A 162 6.84 -1.19 1.56
N ALA A 163 7.49 -2.12 2.24
CA ALA A 163 8.39 -3.06 1.58
C ALA A 163 7.60 -4.06 0.73
N THR A 164 7.98 -4.23 -0.54
CA THR A 164 7.34 -5.21 -1.47
C THR A 164 8.26 -6.35 -1.90
N GLN A 165 9.33 -6.60 -1.13
CA GLN A 165 10.25 -7.72 -1.34
C GLN A 165 9.53 -9.06 -1.12
N SER A 166 9.93 -10.11 -1.86
CA SER A 166 9.35 -11.45 -1.80
C SER A 166 9.29 -12.02 -0.39
N SER A 167 10.33 -11.75 0.42
CA SER A 167 10.45 -12.20 1.81
C SER A 167 9.49 -11.50 2.80
N LYS A 168 8.89 -10.37 2.42
CA LYS A 168 8.01 -9.58 3.29
C LYS A 168 6.55 -9.59 2.84
N ILE A 169 6.26 -10.13 1.67
CA ILE A 169 4.91 -10.31 1.13
C ILE A 169 4.51 -11.78 1.17
N GLY A 170 3.21 -12.07 1.07
CA GLY A 170 2.72 -13.47 1.01
C GLY A 170 2.82 -14.25 2.33
N VAL A 171 2.85 -13.58 3.47
CA VAL A 171 2.89 -14.24 4.78
C VAL A 171 1.54 -14.88 5.10
N THR A 172 1.51 -16.21 5.11
CA THR A 172 0.34 -17.02 5.45
C THR A 172 0.60 -17.81 6.74
N ARG A 173 -0.43 -17.98 7.56
CA ARG A 173 -0.38 -18.76 8.80
C ARG A 173 -1.05 -20.11 8.54
N PHE A 174 -0.33 -21.20 8.78
CA PHE A 174 -0.89 -22.55 8.75
C PHE A 174 -0.89 -23.13 10.15
N GLU A 175 -2.00 -23.75 10.54
CA GLU A 175 -2.17 -24.43 11.81
C GLU A 175 -2.82 -25.79 11.54
N THR A 176 -2.26 -26.86 12.10
CA THR A 176 -2.80 -28.22 11.99
C THR A 176 -2.86 -28.83 13.38
N GLY A 177 -4.06 -29.23 13.80
CA GLY A 177 -4.27 -29.90 15.09
C GLY A 177 -3.82 -31.36 15.10
N SER A 178 -3.83 -31.97 16.28
CA SER A 178 -3.61 -33.42 16.43
C SER A 178 -4.73 -34.23 15.79
N GLN A 179 -4.46 -35.52 15.53
CA GLN A 179 -5.48 -36.44 15.05
C GLN A 179 -6.61 -36.56 16.07
N ILE A 180 -7.84 -36.31 15.63
CA ILE A 180 -9.03 -36.39 16.46
C ILE A 180 -9.51 -37.83 16.48
N SER A 181 -9.46 -38.48 17.65
CA SER A 181 -9.98 -39.83 17.90
C SER A 181 -11.38 -39.83 18.53
N ASP A 182 -11.74 -38.74 19.20
CA ASP A 182 -12.96 -38.66 19.99
C ASP A 182 -14.13 -38.14 19.14
N SER A 183 -15.33 -38.65 19.44
CA SER A 183 -16.59 -38.18 18.86
C SER A 183 -17.31 -37.25 19.83
N GLY A 184 -18.15 -36.34 19.32
CA GLY A 184 -18.86 -35.38 20.16
C GLY A 184 -19.30 -34.11 19.42
N VAL A 185 -19.79 -33.13 20.17
CA VAL A 185 -20.16 -31.82 19.64
C VAL A 185 -18.94 -30.90 19.72
N ALA A 186 -18.46 -30.44 18.57
CA ALA A 186 -17.39 -29.47 18.46
C ALA A 186 -17.97 -28.05 18.29
N GLN A 187 -17.47 -27.09 19.05
CA GLN A 187 -17.72 -25.68 18.83
C GLN A 187 -16.37 -24.95 18.81
N ILE A 188 -16.15 -24.15 17.77
CA ILE A 188 -14.94 -23.34 17.62
C ILE A 188 -15.29 -21.89 17.89
N THR A 189 -14.40 -21.22 18.63
CA THR A 189 -14.42 -19.77 18.78
C THR A 189 -13.07 -19.21 18.39
N ILE A 190 -13.02 -18.40 17.32
CA ILE A 190 -11.83 -17.61 16.99
C ILE A 190 -11.82 -16.41 17.92
N LYS A 191 -10.75 -16.30 18.72
CA LYS A 191 -10.54 -15.15 19.60
C LYS A 191 -10.11 -13.94 18.80
N ASN A 192 -10.65 -12.77 19.15
CA ASN A 192 -10.23 -11.48 18.61
C ASN A 192 -10.16 -11.44 17.06
N TYR A 193 -11.20 -11.91 16.37
CA TYR A 193 -11.14 -12.12 14.92
C TYR A 193 -11.00 -10.82 14.12
N ASN A 194 -11.47 -9.69 14.67
CA ASN A 194 -11.47 -8.36 14.05
C ASN A 194 -10.72 -7.29 14.86
N GLY A 195 -10.01 -7.67 15.93
CA GLY A 195 -9.36 -6.73 16.84
C GLY A 195 -10.24 -6.21 17.98
N ILE A 196 -11.51 -6.62 18.06
CA ILE A 196 -12.49 -6.12 19.04
C ILE A 196 -13.21 -7.26 19.76
N GLU A 197 -13.72 -8.27 19.03
CA GLU A 197 -14.59 -9.31 19.59
C GLU A 197 -14.21 -10.73 19.16
N ASP A 198 -14.84 -11.71 19.81
CA ASP A 198 -14.69 -13.13 19.51
C ASP A 198 -15.74 -13.60 18.49
N PHE A 199 -15.36 -14.52 17.60
CA PHE A 199 -16.27 -15.14 16.64
C PHE A 199 -16.53 -16.59 17.01
N SER A 200 -17.76 -16.92 17.40
CA SER A 200 -18.17 -18.29 17.71
C SER A 200 -18.95 -18.91 16.54
N PHE A 201 -18.49 -20.06 16.06
CA PHE A 201 -19.19 -20.83 15.04
C PHE A 201 -20.37 -21.60 15.64
N GLN A 202 -21.27 -22.06 14.76
CA GLN A 202 -22.30 -23.02 15.16
C GLN A 202 -21.65 -24.34 15.60
N SER A 203 -22.29 -25.01 16.56
CA SER A 203 -21.85 -26.31 17.02
C SER A 203 -22.05 -27.38 15.95
N VAL A 204 -21.02 -28.17 15.66
CA VAL A 204 -21.04 -29.24 14.66
C VAL A 204 -20.80 -30.59 15.34
N VAL A 205 -21.59 -31.60 14.99
CA VAL A 205 -21.42 -32.96 15.50
C VAL A 205 -20.30 -33.66 14.73
N ILE A 206 -19.37 -34.28 15.44
CA ILE A 206 -18.32 -35.14 14.91
C ILE A 206 -18.73 -36.60 15.16
N SER A 207 -19.12 -37.29 14.09
CA SER A 207 -19.50 -38.70 14.12
C SER A 207 -19.23 -39.38 12.76
N THR A 208 -19.66 -40.63 12.61
CA THR A 208 -19.54 -41.41 11.36
C THR A 208 -20.73 -41.26 10.40
N SER A 209 -21.74 -40.45 10.75
CA SER A 209 -22.94 -40.23 9.93
C SER A 209 -22.73 -39.17 8.83
N VAL A 210 -23.53 -39.23 7.76
CA VAL A 210 -23.55 -38.20 6.72
C VAL A 210 -23.95 -36.84 7.31
N GLY A 211 -23.28 -35.77 6.88
CA GLY A 211 -23.51 -34.42 7.41
C GLY A 211 -22.85 -34.16 8.78
N THR A 212 -22.03 -35.08 9.27
CA THR A 212 -21.23 -34.93 10.49
C THR A 212 -19.74 -35.10 10.19
N GLY A 213 -18.89 -34.77 11.16
CA GLY A 213 -17.44 -34.93 11.04
C GLY A 213 -16.70 -33.68 10.57
N LEU A 214 -15.42 -33.84 10.24
CA LEU A 214 -14.54 -32.71 9.90
C LEU A 214 -14.92 -32.01 8.60
N GLY A 215 -15.61 -32.70 7.68
CA GLY A 215 -16.16 -32.09 6.47
C GLY A 215 -17.21 -31.02 6.79
N ALA A 216 -18.20 -31.37 7.62
CA ALA A 216 -19.24 -30.43 8.06
C ALA A 216 -18.66 -29.24 8.85
N LEU A 217 -17.63 -29.49 9.65
CA LEU A 217 -16.93 -28.43 10.37
C LEU A 217 -16.17 -27.49 9.43
N ALA A 218 -15.47 -28.04 8.43
CA ALA A 218 -14.75 -27.25 7.45
C ALA A 218 -15.70 -26.42 6.56
N GLU A 219 -16.87 -26.95 6.21
CA GLU A 219 -17.91 -26.21 5.50
C GLU A 219 -18.39 -25.00 6.31
N GLU A 220 -18.68 -25.18 7.60
CA GLU A 220 -19.12 -24.09 8.48
C GLU A 220 -18.03 -23.02 8.67
N ILE A 221 -16.76 -23.42 8.79
CA ILE A 221 -15.64 -22.46 8.84
C ILE A 221 -15.54 -21.68 7.52
N ASN A 222 -15.52 -22.40 6.39
CA ASN A 222 -15.33 -21.78 5.08
C ASN A 222 -16.49 -20.87 4.67
N LYS A 223 -17.70 -21.11 5.17
CA LYS A 223 -18.86 -20.24 4.98
C LYS A 223 -18.64 -18.81 5.49
N TYR A 224 -17.82 -18.64 6.53
CA TYR A 224 -17.48 -17.32 7.09
C TYR A 224 -16.02 -16.92 6.82
N ALA A 225 -15.37 -17.53 5.82
CA ALA A 225 -13.97 -17.22 5.48
C ALA A 225 -13.76 -15.74 5.13
N ASP A 226 -14.74 -15.10 4.47
CA ASP A 226 -14.65 -13.68 4.11
C ASP A 226 -14.69 -12.74 5.33
N LYS A 227 -15.27 -13.18 6.45
CA LYS A 227 -15.34 -12.40 7.69
C LYS A 227 -14.16 -12.67 8.62
N THR A 228 -13.75 -13.92 8.71
CA THR A 228 -12.73 -14.37 9.68
C THR A 228 -11.32 -14.37 9.10
N GLY A 229 -11.18 -14.40 7.77
CA GLY A 229 -9.90 -14.60 7.10
C GLY A 229 -9.33 -16.01 7.25
N VAL A 230 -10.08 -16.95 7.86
CA VAL A 230 -9.66 -18.32 8.11
C VAL A 230 -10.35 -19.27 7.13
N ARG A 231 -9.57 -20.13 6.49
CA ARG A 231 -10.06 -21.22 5.66
C ARG A 231 -9.64 -22.56 6.26
N ALA A 232 -10.53 -23.54 6.20
CA ALA A 232 -10.30 -24.87 6.73
C ALA A 232 -10.31 -25.92 5.61
N SER A 233 -9.45 -26.92 5.76
CA SER A 233 -9.46 -28.15 4.97
C SER A 233 -9.30 -29.33 5.92
N PHE A 234 -9.66 -30.52 5.47
CA PHE A 234 -9.59 -31.73 6.27
C PHE A 234 -8.89 -32.84 5.49
N ASN A 235 -8.21 -33.71 6.21
CA ASN A 235 -7.71 -34.98 5.69
C ASN A 235 -8.04 -36.07 6.71
N VAL A 236 -8.90 -37.01 6.31
CA VAL A 236 -9.33 -38.13 7.15
C VAL A 236 -8.76 -39.41 6.54
N GLN A 237 -7.59 -39.80 7.02
CA GLN A 237 -6.87 -40.99 6.57
C GLN A 237 -6.42 -41.80 7.79
N THR A 238 -6.58 -43.12 7.70
CA THR A 238 -5.99 -44.07 8.65
C THR A 238 -5.02 -44.94 7.87
N VAL A 239 -3.72 -44.77 8.13
CA VAL A 239 -2.65 -45.52 7.46
C VAL A 239 -2.00 -46.44 8.48
N GLY A 240 -1.91 -47.73 8.17
CA GLY A 240 -1.25 -48.71 9.02
C GLY A 240 0.26 -48.41 9.15
N ALA A 241 0.81 -48.66 10.34
CA ALA A 241 2.23 -48.39 10.61
C ALA A 241 3.19 -49.38 9.93
N MET A 242 2.71 -50.56 9.56
CA MET A 242 3.51 -51.64 8.99
C MET A 242 2.90 -52.13 7.67
N ALA A 243 3.74 -52.74 6.83
CA ALA A 243 3.26 -53.48 5.67
C ALA A 243 2.30 -54.59 6.11
N ILE A 244 1.35 -54.92 5.25
CA ILE A 244 0.39 -56.00 5.50
C ILE A 244 1.17 -57.30 5.70
N THR A 245 0.86 -58.05 6.76
CA THR A 245 1.34 -59.41 7.01
C THR A 245 0.17 -60.38 6.97
N LYS A 246 0.43 -61.69 6.90
CA LYS A 246 -0.64 -62.70 6.97
C LYS A 246 -1.45 -62.54 8.26
N GLY A 247 -2.77 -62.48 8.14
CA GLY A 247 -3.66 -62.29 9.28
C GLY A 247 -5.13 -62.52 8.95
N ASN A 248 -5.98 -62.32 9.95
CA ASN A 248 -7.42 -62.33 9.79
C ASN A 248 -8.08 -61.19 10.58
N THR A 249 -9.24 -60.74 10.11
CA THR A 249 -10.14 -59.89 10.90
C THR A 249 -11.01 -60.76 11.83
N ALA A 250 -11.57 -60.14 12.87
CA ALA A 250 -12.52 -60.83 13.76
C ALA A 250 -13.86 -61.11 13.06
N ASP A 251 -14.62 -62.10 13.56
CA ASP A 251 -15.94 -62.48 13.00
C ASP A 251 -16.99 -61.36 13.10
N ASP A 252 -16.82 -60.42 14.03
CA ASP A 252 -17.66 -59.26 14.27
C ASP A 252 -17.04 -57.94 13.76
N PHE A 253 -16.01 -58.02 12.92
CA PHE A 253 -15.37 -56.83 12.35
C PHE A 253 -16.38 -55.92 11.65
N THR A 254 -16.43 -54.65 12.08
CA THR A 254 -17.32 -53.63 11.55
C THR A 254 -16.56 -52.36 11.21
N ILE A 255 -17.03 -51.63 10.19
CA ILE A 255 -16.53 -50.29 9.82
C ILE A 255 -17.75 -49.36 9.71
N ASN A 256 -17.71 -48.21 10.39
CA ASN A 256 -18.79 -47.21 10.39
C ASN A 256 -20.18 -47.80 10.69
N GLY A 257 -20.24 -48.81 11.57
CA GLY A 257 -21.50 -49.48 11.95
C GLY A 257 -22.00 -50.55 10.97
N VAL A 258 -21.29 -50.82 9.88
CA VAL A 258 -21.60 -51.90 8.93
C VAL A 258 -20.73 -53.12 9.24
N ARG A 259 -21.34 -54.29 9.40
CA ARG A 259 -20.61 -55.54 9.63
C ARG A 259 -20.01 -56.06 8.32
N ILE A 260 -18.72 -56.34 8.35
CA ILE A 260 -17.95 -56.92 7.25
C ILE A 260 -17.68 -58.41 7.53
N GLY A 261 -17.31 -58.74 8.77
CA GLY A 261 -17.00 -60.11 9.19
C GLY A 261 -15.53 -60.51 8.95
N LYS A 262 -15.27 -61.81 9.08
CA LYS A 262 -13.91 -62.38 8.99
C LYS A 262 -13.41 -62.39 7.54
N ILE A 263 -12.25 -61.78 7.33
CA ILE A 263 -11.48 -61.75 6.09
C ILE A 263 -10.10 -62.30 6.42
N GLU A 264 -9.66 -63.32 5.71
CA GLU A 264 -8.29 -63.83 5.78
C GLU A 264 -7.49 -63.17 4.64
N PHE A 265 -6.30 -62.66 4.95
CA PHE A 265 -5.43 -62.01 3.98
C PHE A 265 -4.01 -62.57 4.08
N GLU A 266 -3.41 -62.78 2.91
CA GLU A 266 -2.02 -63.18 2.72
C GLU A 266 -1.36 -62.23 1.72
N THR A 267 -0.08 -61.94 1.91
CA THR A 267 0.72 -61.08 1.02
C THR A 267 1.10 -61.78 -0.27
#